data_AF-A0A534TI26-F1
#
_entry.id   AF-A0A534TI26-F1
#
_cell.length_a   1.000
_cell.length_b   1.000
_cell.length_c   1.000
_cell.angle_alpha   90.00
_cell.angle_beta   90.00
_cell.angle_gamma   90.00
#
_symmetry.space_group_name_H-M   'P 1'
#
loop_
_entity.id
_entity.type
_entity.pdbx_description
1 polymer ?
#
loop_
_entity_poly.entity_id
_entity_poly.type
_entity_poly.pdbx_seq_one_letter_code
_entity_poly.pdbx_strand_id
1 'polypeptide(L)'
;MNTPGDPFETDGVNWDPAQVTSPDSGLMNGVQTMRNRYFWHSAEFARTASGIPLLVKLGLNYTKFEVPPHETVAPETATTVPRRSYVYWPIQDKVDDTAGSRSQYDLLLYAMGEDRFIKHLIPNGPFEGTLVVVVKMLFTFDATFAPSVGTILPALRNRIRADHGSKFYAVGKVRVGTPQEWEFKKCLIRFSPRFIVSNGNTGNATYNGLVTHVGPHFRINVNNAAPANTRWTAAAPNRNLILEADASSPNAQNVLQGAFSDRFAEMLGFANAAAVTAASLKPYAQKVITTAADVKTF
;
A
#
# COMPACT_ATOMS: atom_id res chain seq x y z
N MET A 1 -4.12 -12.81 4.49
CA MET A 1 -5.47 -12.54 3.96
C MET A 1 -5.32 -11.47 2.91
N ASN A 2 -5.56 -11.80 1.63
CA ASN A 2 -5.48 -10.84 0.52
C ASN A 2 -6.50 -9.74 0.75
N THR A 3 -6.03 -8.55 1.11
CA THR A 3 -6.92 -7.40 1.27
C THR A 3 -7.03 -6.73 -0.09
N PRO A 4 -8.24 -6.57 -0.67
CA PRO A 4 -8.41 -5.92 -1.97
C PRO A 4 -7.75 -4.53 -1.99
N GLY A 5 -7.29 -4.06 -3.15
CA GLY A 5 -6.72 -2.71 -3.32
C GLY A 5 -5.20 -2.57 -3.11
N ASP A 6 -4.49 -3.61 -2.68
CA ASP A 6 -3.03 -3.66 -2.80
C ASP A 6 -2.64 -4.64 -3.91
N PRO A 7 -2.43 -4.17 -5.17
CA PRO A 7 -2.11 -5.05 -6.30
C PRO A 7 -0.73 -5.72 -6.19
N PHE A 8 0.05 -5.44 -5.15
CA PHE A 8 1.36 -6.05 -4.93
C PHE A 8 1.52 -6.62 -3.52
N GLU A 9 0.42 -6.90 -2.82
CA GLU A 9 0.44 -7.92 -1.78
C GLU A 9 0.87 -9.23 -2.46
N THR A 10 2.01 -9.79 -2.07
CA THR A 10 2.38 -11.14 -2.51
C THR A 10 1.26 -12.05 -2.06
N ASP A 11 0.51 -12.61 -3.02
CA ASP A 11 -0.43 -13.70 -2.78
C ASP A 11 0.25 -14.66 -1.80
N GLY A 12 -0.32 -14.75 -0.60
CA GLY A 12 0.39 -15.13 0.63
C GLY A 12 1.50 -16.16 0.42
N VAL A 13 2.70 -15.86 0.94
CA VAL A 13 3.90 -16.72 0.91
C VAL A 13 3.69 -18.09 1.59
N ASN A 14 2.52 -18.38 2.12
CA ASN A 14 2.08 -19.74 2.48
C ASN A 14 1.35 -20.38 1.29
N TRP A 15 1.99 -20.46 0.12
CA TRP A 15 1.51 -21.35 -0.94
C TRP A 15 1.87 -22.77 -0.53
N ASP A 16 0.99 -23.40 0.23
CA ASP A 16 0.94 -24.85 0.34
C ASP A 16 -0.09 -25.34 -0.68
N PRO A 17 0.31 -26.09 -1.73
CA PRO A 17 -0.64 -26.64 -2.70
C PRO A 17 -1.69 -27.56 -2.03
N ALA A 18 -1.43 -28.08 -0.83
CA ALA A 18 -2.41 -28.84 -0.04
C ALA A 18 -3.44 -27.96 0.71
N GLN A 19 -3.20 -26.65 0.86
CA GLN A 19 -4.13 -25.68 1.46
C GLN A 19 -4.96 -24.88 0.44
N VAL A 20 -4.83 -25.18 -0.85
CA VAL A 20 -5.71 -24.65 -1.92
C VAL A 20 -7.05 -25.40 -1.92
N THR A 21 -7.72 -25.41 -0.77
CA THR A 21 -9.08 -25.94 -0.60
C THR A 21 -10.08 -24.83 -0.28
N SER A 22 -9.62 -23.59 -0.11
CA SER A 22 -10.48 -22.43 0.10
C SER A 22 -10.98 -21.90 -1.26
N PRO A 23 -12.31 -21.88 -1.52
CA PRO A 23 -12.91 -21.36 -2.76
C PRO A 23 -12.70 -19.85 -2.99
N ASP A 24 -11.98 -19.16 -2.10
CA ASP A 24 -11.82 -17.71 -2.04
C ASP A 24 -10.39 -17.21 -2.41
N SER A 25 -9.55 -18.05 -3.04
CA SER A 25 -8.20 -17.67 -3.53
C SER A 25 -8.23 -16.64 -4.68
N GLY A 26 -7.12 -15.93 -4.95
CA GLY A 26 -7.01 -14.99 -6.09
C GLY A 26 -6.86 -15.72 -7.43
N LEU A 27 -7.18 -15.07 -8.57
CA LEU A 27 -7.22 -15.69 -9.92
C LEU A 27 -5.96 -16.45 -10.31
N MET A 28 -4.78 -16.03 -9.84
CA MET A 28 -3.50 -16.68 -10.11
C MET A 28 -3.29 -17.98 -9.30
N ASN A 29 -4.20 -18.29 -8.37
CA ASN A 29 -4.09 -19.41 -7.43
C ASN A 29 -5.29 -20.38 -7.52
N GLY A 30 -5.87 -20.54 -8.71
CA GLY A 30 -6.86 -21.61 -8.97
C GLY A 30 -8.30 -21.30 -8.53
N VAL A 31 -8.83 -20.13 -8.86
CA VAL A 31 -10.21 -19.73 -8.52
C VAL A 31 -11.27 -20.65 -9.13
N GLN A 32 -12.22 -21.10 -8.28
CA GLN A 32 -13.49 -21.72 -8.69
C GLN A 32 -14.66 -20.71 -8.80
N THR A 33 -14.51 -19.47 -8.32
CA THR A 33 -15.60 -18.47 -8.24
C THR A 33 -15.24 -17.09 -8.80
N MET A 34 -15.91 -16.65 -9.87
CA MET A 34 -15.73 -15.32 -10.47
C MET A 34 -16.23 -14.17 -9.56
N ARG A 35 -15.60 -12.99 -9.65
CA ARG A 35 -15.88 -11.81 -8.81
C ARG A 35 -16.31 -10.60 -9.65
N ASN A 36 -17.12 -9.68 -9.09
CA ASN A 36 -17.55 -8.44 -9.79
C ASN A 36 -16.36 -7.64 -10.33
N ARG A 37 -15.29 -7.54 -9.56
CA ARG A 37 -14.06 -6.81 -9.91
C ARG A 37 -13.34 -7.33 -11.16
N TYR A 38 -13.71 -8.47 -11.73
CA TYR A 38 -13.10 -8.98 -12.97
C TYR A 38 -13.77 -8.42 -14.22
N PHE A 39 -15.05 -8.04 -14.11
CA PHE A 39 -15.85 -7.50 -15.21
C PHE A 39 -15.91 -5.96 -15.24
N TRP A 40 -15.19 -5.29 -14.34
CA TRP A 40 -15.18 -3.84 -14.25
C TRP A 40 -14.68 -3.15 -15.53
N HIS A 41 -13.75 -3.77 -16.28
CA HIS A 41 -13.28 -3.27 -17.58
C HIS A 41 -14.44 -3.08 -18.57
N SER A 42 -15.42 -3.99 -18.55
CA SER A 42 -16.60 -3.90 -19.39
C SER A 42 -17.49 -2.72 -18.97
N ALA A 43 -17.59 -2.44 -17.68
CA ALA A 43 -18.31 -1.28 -17.16
C ALA A 43 -17.59 0.04 -17.49
N GLU A 44 -16.24 0.13 -17.40
CA GLU A 44 -15.50 1.32 -17.82
C GLU A 44 -15.59 1.58 -19.33
N PHE A 45 -15.47 0.53 -20.14
CA PHE A 45 -15.63 0.67 -21.59
C PHE A 45 -17.03 1.19 -21.93
N ALA A 46 -18.06 0.60 -21.32
CA ALA A 46 -19.44 1.04 -21.54
C ALA A 46 -19.70 2.44 -20.97
N ARG A 47 -19.08 2.82 -19.85
CA ARG A 47 -19.13 4.19 -19.29
C ARG A 47 -18.50 5.20 -20.24
N THR A 48 -17.35 4.87 -20.82
CA THR A 48 -16.65 5.71 -21.80
C THR A 48 -17.50 5.94 -23.05
N ALA A 49 -18.22 4.91 -23.52
CA ALA A 49 -19.07 5.00 -24.69
C ALA A 49 -20.43 5.66 -24.43
N SER A 50 -21.01 5.47 -23.25
CA SER A 50 -22.37 5.91 -22.91
C SER A 50 -22.45 7.20 -22.08
N GLY A 51 -21.38 7.56 -21.37
CA GLY A 51 -21.40 8.65 -20.39
C GLY A 51 -22.22 8.35 -19.13
N ILE A 52 -22.77 7.15 -18.99
CA ILE A 52 -23.65 6.76 -17.87
C ILE A 52 -22.82 6.04 -16.80
N PRO A 53 -23.01 6.35 -15.50
CA PRO A 53 -22.40 5.58 -14.42
C PRO A 53 -22.99 4.16 -14.41
N LEU A 54 -22.13 3.16 -14.56
CA LEU A 54 -22.51 1.74 -14.61
C LEU A 54 -22.04 0.99 -13.37
N LEU A 55 -22.85 0.02 -12.96
CA LEU A 55 -22.61 -0.86 -11.83
C LEU A 55 -22.39 -2.29 -12.32
N VAL A 56 -21.42 -2.98 -11.75
CA VAL A 56 -21.21 -4.42 -12.02
C VAL A 56 -21.90 -5.24 -10.95
N LYS A 57 -22.73 -6.18 -11.40
CA LYS A 57 -23.38 -7.19 -10.57
C LYS A 57 -23.19 -8.57 -11.20
N LEU A 58 -22.70 -9.52 -10.42
CA LEU A 58 -22.49 -10.91 -10.83
C LEU A 58 -23.34 -11.83 -9.95
N GLY A 59 -24.36 -12.44 -10.53
CA GLY A 59 -25.26 -13.34 -9.81
C GLY A 59 -25.99 -12.68 -8.63
N LEU A 60 -26.43 -13.51 -7.68
CA LEU A 60 -27.18 -13.08 -6.48
C LEU A 60 -26.26 -12.69 -5.31
N ASN A 61 -25.04 -13.21 -5.27
CA ASN A 61 -24.12 -13.09 -4.14
C ASN A 61 -23.20 -11.86 -4.20
N TYR A 62 -23.07 -11.21 -5.37
CA TYR A 62 -22.23 -10.03 -5.57
C TYR A 62 -23.11 -8.84 -5.98
N THR A 63 -23.77 -8.26 -4.97
CA THR A 63 -24.89 -7.33 -5.14
C THR A 63 -24.53 -6.04 -5.88
N LYS A 64 -23.37 -5.43 -5.59
CA LYS A 64 -23.00 -4.14 -6.17
C LYS A 64 -21.49 -3.92 -6.13
N PHE A 65 -20.88 -3.76 -7.30
CA PHE A 65 -19.55 -3.17 -7.41
C PHE A 65 -19.67 -1.89 -8.23
N GLU A 66 -19.46 -0.77 -7.57
CA GLU A 66 -19.44 0.54 -8.22
C GLU A 66 -18.03 0.77 -8.74
N VAL A 67 -17.92 1.14 -10.02
CA VAL A 67 -16.63 1.57 -10.55
C VAL A 67 -16.44 3.03 -10.13
N PRO A 68 -15.39 3.35 -9.36
CA PRO A 68 -15.16 4.72 -8.93
C PRO A 68 -14.93 5.60 -10.16
N PRO A 69 -15.54 6.80 -10.23
CA PRO A 69 -15.22 7.72 -11.29
C PRO A 69 -13.74 8.11 -11.20
N HIS A 70 -13.02 8.03 -12.33
CA HIS A 70 -11.71 8.68 -12.46
C HIS A 70 -11.85 10.17 -12.18
N GLU A 71 -10.80 10.79 -11.62
CA GLU A 71 -10.73 12.24 -11.45
C GLU A 71 -11.00 12.91 -12.80
N THR A 72 -12.17 13.55 -12.93
CA THR A 72 -12.49 14.39 -14.07
C THR A 72 -11.67 15.66 -13.94
N VAL A 73 -10.50 15.69 -14.57
CA VAL A 73 -9.89 16.95 -14.97
C VAL A 73 -10.93 17.69 -15.80
N ALA A 74 -11.23 18.94 -15.45
CA ALA A 74 -12.26 19.74 -16.11
C ALA A 74 -12.12 19.65 -17.65
N PRO A 75 -13.24 19.63 -18.40
CA PRO A 75 -13.24 19.32 -19.84
C PRO A 75 -12.30 20.21 -20.70
N GLU A 76 -11.92 21.38 -20.19
CA GLU A 76 -11.25 22.42 -20.94
C GLU A 76 -9.71 22.30 -20.95
N THR A 77 -9.12 21.44 -20.10
CA THR A 77 -7.65 21.28 -20.00
C THR A 77 -7.16 19.82 -20.02
N ALA A 78 -8.05 18.85 -20.17
CA ALA A 78 -7.77 17.42 -20.01
C ALA A 78 -6.98 16.80 -21.18
N THR A 79 -5.66 16.97 -21.18
CA THR A 79 -4.73 16.20 -22.03
C THR A 79 -4.10 15.00 -21.31
N THR A 80 -4.43 14.76 -20.04
CA THR A 80 -3.63 13.90 -19.15
C THR A 80 -4.42 12.83 -18.38
N VAL A 81 -5.61 12.41 -18.82
CA VAL A 81 -6.18 11.16 -18.30
C VAL A 81 -5.37 9.99 -18.89
N PRO A 82 -4.63 9.20 -18.08
CA PRO A 82 -3.80 8.14 -18.62
C PRO A 82 -4.69 7.03 -19.20
N ARG A 83 -4.81 7.01 -20.54
CA ARG A 83 -5.57 6.05 -21.36
C ARG A 83 -5.13 4.57 -21.23
N ARG A 84 -4.25 4.23 -20.29
CA ARG A 84 -3.58 2.93 -20.20
C ARG A 84 -3.60 2.28 -18.81
N SER A 85 -4.28 2.86 -17.83
CA SER A 85 -4.33 2.33 -16.47
C SER A 85 -5.63 1.55 -16.25
N TYR A 86 -5.66 0.31 -16.72
CA TYR A 86 -6.84 -0.54 -16.67
C TYR A 86 -6.83 -1.43 -15.43
N VAL A 87 -6.76 -0.92 -14.19
CA VAL A 87 -7.07 -1.67 -12.94
C VAL A 87 -6.74 -0.75 -11.75
N TYR A 88 -7.67 -0.58 -10.80
CA TYR A 88 -7.48 0.15 -9.52
C TYR A 88 -6.75 1.50 -9.64
N TRP A 89 -7.37 2.48 -10.30
CA TRP A 89 -6.90 3.86 -10.15
C TRP A 89 -7.45 4.45 -8.84
N PRO A 90 -6.64 5.16 -8.04
CA PRO A 90 -7.14 5.82 -6.84
C PRO A 90 -8.20 6.86 -7.21
N ILE A 91 -9.26 6.97 -6.41
CA ILE A 91 -10.27 8.04 -6.57
C ILE A 91 -9.65 9.41 -6.34
N GLN A 92 -8.69 9.46 -5.41
CA GLN A 92 -7.86 10.62 -5.13
C GLN A 92 -6.50 10.13 -4.66
N ASP A 93 -5.44 10.78 -5.12
CA ASP A 93 -4.08 10.47 -4.73
C ASP A 93 -3.28 11.70 -4.36
N LYS A 94 -2.19 11.45 -3.64
CA LYS A 94 -1.14 12.42 -3.41
C LYS A 94 0.20 11.70 -3.42
N VAL A 95 0.88 11.79 -4.55
CA VAL A 95 2.17 11.13 -4.79
C VAL A 95 3.32 12.02 -4.32
N ASP A 96 4.37 11.41 -3.79
CA ASP A 96 5.60 12.06 -3.33
C ASP A 96 5.39 13.18 -2.30
N ASP A 97 4.42 13.00 -1.42
CA ASP A 97 4.08 13.98 -0.39
C ASP A 97 4.99 13.89 0.83
N THR A 98 5.00 14.95 1.63
CA THR A 98 5.82 15.06 2.84
C THR A 98 4.98 15.59 4.02
N ALA A 99 5.33 15.20 5.24
CA ALA A 99 4.75 15.67 6.50
C ALA A 99 5.81 16.12 7.53
N GLY A 100 7.08 16.18 7.15
CA GLY A 100 8.21 16.51 8.00
C GLY A 100 9.52 16.48 7.22
N SER A 101 10.64 16.75 7.90
CA SER A 101 11.94 16.96 7.26
C SER A 101 12.48 15.73 6.51
N ARG A 102 12.18 14.52 7.00
CA ARG A 102 12.65 13.25 6.39
C ARG A 102 11.55 12.47 5.70
N SER A 103 10.29 12.72 6.00
CA SER A 103 9.17 11.91 5.51
C SER A 103 9.01 12.02 4.00
N GLN A 104 8.66 10.91 3.35
CA GLN A 104 8.17 10.89 1.98
C GLN A 104 7.31 9.66 1.75
N TYR A 105 6.12 9.84 1.17
CA TYR A 105 5.16 8.75 0.96
C TYR A 105 4.17 9.10 -0.14
N ASP A 106 3.45 8.10 -0.64
CA ASP A 106 2.27 8.30 -1.46
C ASP A 106 1.01 7.97 -0.68
N LEU A 107 -0.05 8.73 -0.91
CA LEU A 107 -1.40 8.46 -0.42
C LEU A 107 -2.27 8.07 -1.61
N LEU A 108 -2.87 6.89 -1.54
CA LEU A 108 -3.73 6.36 -2.59
C LEU A 108 -5.08 5.98 -1.97
N LEU A 109 -6.13 6.70 -2.30
CA LEU A 109 -7.48 6.41 -1.82
C LEU A 109 -8.23 5.57 -2.86
N TYR A 110 -8.74 4.42 -2.46
CA TYR A 110 -9.53 3.55 -3.31
C TYR A 110 -10.95 3.38 -2.78
N ALA A 111 -11.93 3.58 -3.65
CA ALA A 111 -13.29 3.14 -3.40
C ALA A 111 -13.43 1.66 -3.74
N MET A 112 -14.01 0.91 -2.81
CA MET A 112 -14.03 -0.55 -2.84
C MET A 112 -15.39 -1.14 -3.22
N GLY A 113 -16.45 -0.33 -3.11
CA GLY A 113 -17.82 -0.77 -3.33
C GLY A 113 -18.26 -1.87 -2.35
N GLU A 114 -19.44 -2.44 -2.59
CA GLU A 114 -20.02 -3.47 -1.73
C GLU A 114 -19.63 -4.90 -2.17
N ASP A 115 -18.35 -5.18 -2.38
CA ASP A 115 -17.90 -6.54 -2.68
C ASP A 115 -18.03 -7.45 -1.44
N ARG A 116 -18.58 -8.66 -1.63
CA ARG A 116 -18.82 -9.66 -0.56
C ARG A 116 -17.57 -9.91 0.27
N PHE A 117 -16.41 -9.99 -0.37
CA PHE A 117 -15.14 -10.25 0.30
C PHE A 117 -14.65 -9.09 1.16
N ILE A 118 -14.98 -7.86 0.79
CA ILE A 118 -14.60 -6.65 1.53
C ILE A 118 -15.50 -6.50 2.75
N LYS A 119 -16.79 -6.84 2.61
CA LYS A 119 -17.76 -6.84 3.71
C LYS A 119 -17.52 -7.94 4.74
N HIS A 120 -17.10 -9.14 4.31
CA HIS A 120 -17.12 -10.32 5.19
C HIS A 120 -15.75 -10.90 5.57
N LEU A 121 -14.67 -10.65 4.81
CA LEU A 121 -13.37 -11.22 5.15
C LEU A 121 -12.54 -10.31 6.06
N ILE A 122 -12.63 -8.99 5.92
CA ILE A 122 -11.74 -8.08 6.65
C ILE A 122 -12.26 -7.91 8.09
N PRO A 123 -11.45 -8.22 9.12
CA PRO A 123 -11.81 -7.95 10.51
C PRO A 123 -12.18 -6.48 10.71
N ASN A 124 -13.19 -6.23 11.55
CA ASN A 124 -13.76 -4.90 11.80
C ASN A 124 -14.40 -4.24 10.57
N GLY A 125 -14.70 -4.99 9.50
CA GLY A 125 -15.55 -4.53 8.40
C GLY A 125 -17.01 -4.30 8.83
N PRO A 126 -17.88 -3.90 7.88
CA PRO A 126 -17.62 -3.68 6.46
C PRO A 126 -16.88 -2.35 6.18
N PHE A 127 -16.01 -2.35 5.17
CA PHE A 127 -15.31 -1.16 4.68
C PHE A 127 -15.85 -0.73 3.32
N GLU A 128 -15.94 0.58 3.10
CA GLU A 128 -16.42 1.18 1.84
C GLU A 128 -15.26 1.64 0.95
N GLY A 129 -14.06 1.73 1.52
CA GLY A 129 -12.83 2.09 0.82
C GLY A 129 -11.57 1.72 1.60
N THR A 130 -10.41 1.94 0.97
CA THR A 130 -9.12 1.87 1.66
C THR A 130 -8.25 3.07 1.29
N LEU A 131 -7.61 3.65 2.29
CA LEU A 131 -6.54 4.61 2.14
C LEU A 131 -5.22 3.87 2.30
N VAL A 132 -4.48 3.72 1.21
CA VAL A 132 -3.17 3.09 1.20
C VAL A 132 -2.09 4.15 1.35
N VAL A 133 -1.29 4.05 2.41
CA VAL A 133 -0.09 4.85 2.63
C VAL A 133 1.11 4.03 2.15
N VAL A 134 1.72 4.46 1.06
CA VAL A 134 2.81 3.75 0.38
C VAL A 134 4.14 4.40 0.71
N VAL A 135 5.12 3.59 1.11
CA VAL A 135 6.52 4.03 1.28
C VAL A 135 7.40 3.18 0.38
N LYS A 136 8.07 3.80 -0.60
CA LYS A 136 8.97 3.13 -1.54
C LYS A 136 10.39 3.09 -0.99
N MET A 137 10.92 1.90 -0.76
CA MET A 137 12.23 1.70 -0.15
C MET A 137 13.12 0.87 -1.06
N LEU A 138 14.33 1.37 -1.30
CA LEU A 138 15.40 0.63 -1.96
C LEU A 138 16.29 -0.02 -0.90
N PHE A 139 16.31 -1.33 -0.84
CA PHE A 139 17.18 -2.10 0.05
C PHE A 139 18.45 -2.52 -0.67
N THR A 140 19.60 -2.30 -0.03
CA THR A 140 20.90 -2.85 -0.39
C THR A 140 21.36 -3.74 0.75
N PHE A 141 21.69 -4.99 0.47
CA PHE A 141 22.13 -5.95 1.48
C PHE A 141 23.63 -6.22 1.35
N ASP A 142 24.31 -6.30 2.49
CA ASP A 142 25.64 -6.87 2.59
C ASP A 142 25.64 -8.35 2.12
N ALA A 143 26.79 -8.81 1.63
CA ALA A 143 26.97 -10.17 1.11
C ALA A 143 26.53 -11.26 2.10
N THR A 144 26.72 -11.03 3.39
CA THR A 144 26.35 -11.98 4.45
C THR A 144 24.83 -12.11 4.63
N PHE A 145 24.06 -11.05 4.35
CA PHE A 145 22.60 -11.05 4.44
C PHE A 145 21.91 -11.37 3.12
N ALA A 146 22.62 -11.31 1.98
CA ALA A 146 22.06 -11.59 0.66
C ALA A 146 21.31 -12.95 0.56
N PRO A 147 21.80 -14.07 1.15
CA PRO A 147 21.06 -15.33 1.17
C PRO A 147 19.75 -15.28 1.97
N SER A 148 19.64 -14.35 2.91
CA SER A 148 18.50 -14.22 3.84
C SER A 148 17.42 -13.23 3.37
N VAL A 149 17.60 -12.56 2.22
CA VAL A 149 16.66 -11.52 1.71
C VAL A 149 15.22 -12.03 1.63
N GLY A 150 15.03 -13.26 1.14
CA GLY A 150 13.72 -13.89 1.02
C GLY A 150 13.00 -14.13 2.35
N THR A 151 13.71 -14.08 3.48
CA THR A 151 13.14 -14.20 4.83
C THR A 151 13.02 -12.85 5.52
N ILE A 152 13.98 -11.95 5.32
CA ILE A 152 14.02 -10.63 5.96
C ILE A 152 12.86 -9.75 5.47
N LEU A 153 12.66 -9.60 4.15
CA LEU A 153 11.67 -8.67 3.62
C LEU A 153 10.21 -9.03 3.99
N PRO A 154 9.78 -10.31 3.91
CA PRO A 154 8.47 -10.69 4.41
C PRO A 154 8.31 -10.43 5.91
N ALA A 155 9.35 -10.65 6.71
CA ALA A 155 9.31 -10.41 8.14
C ALA A 155 9.15 -8.91 8.48
N LEU A 156 9.88 -8.02 7.79
CA LEU A 156 9.70 -6.56 7.91
C LEU A 156 8.26 -6.15 7.56
N ARG A 157 7.71 -6.65 6.45
CA ARG A 157 6.32 -6.37 6.05
C ARG A 157 5.31 -6.84 7.09
N ASN A 158 5.47 -8.07 7.57
CA ASN A 158 4.58 -8.65 8.58
C ASN A 158 4.62 -7.85 9.87
N ARG A 159 5.79 -7.35 10.27
CA ARG A 159 5.93 -6.47 11.43
C ARG A 159 5.17 -5.16 11.27
N ILE A 160 5.33 -4.45 10.15
CA ILE A 160 4.56 -3.23 9.87
C ILE A 160 3.06 -3.50 9.88
N ARG A 161 2.62 -4.64 9.33
CA ARG A 161 1.21 -5.03 9.37
C ARG A 161 0.72 -5.30 10.80
N ALA A 162 1.51 -5.94 11.64
CA ALA A 162 1.15 -6.18 13.04
C ALA A 162 1.08 -4.86 13.83
N ASP A 163 2.01 -3.94 13.58
CA ASP A 163 2.13 -2.70 14.34
C ASP A 163 1.10 -1.65 13.90
N HIS A 164 0.71 -1.61 12.62
CA HIS A 164 -0.12 -0.54 12.08
C HIS A 164 -1.35 -1.01 11.30
N GLY A 165 -1.47 -2.29 10.96
CA GLY A 165 -2.57 -2.83 10.17
C GLY A 165 -3.87 -2.93 10.97
N SER A 166 -5.01 -2.64 10.32
CA SER A 166 -6.35 -2.81 10.88
C SER A 166 -6.57 -2.17 12.25
N LYS A 167 -5.90 -1.04 12.52
CA LYS A 167 -6.07 -0.23 13.76
C LYS A 167 -6.90 1.04 13.56
N PHE A 168 -6.86 1.60 12.36
CA PHE A 168 -7.46 2.90 12.06
C PHE A 168 -8.36 2.85 10.84
N TYR A 169 -9.40 3.68 10.85
CA TYR A 169 -10.22 3.96 9.69
C TYR A 169 -10.46 5.46 9.55
N ALA A 170 -10.48 5.93 8.31
CA ALA A 170 -10.83 7.29 7.95
C ALA A 170 -12.32 7.40 7.60
N VAL A 171 -12.89 8.58 7.82
CA VAL A 171 -14.25 8.94 7.43
C VAL A 171 -14.25 10.31 6.76
N GLY A 172 -15.26 10.59 5.94
CA GLY A 172 -15.47 11.89 5.32
C GLY A 172 -15.83 11.76 3.85
N LYS A 173 -15.77 12.87 3.12
CA LYS A 173 -16.17 12.93 1.72
C LYS A 173 -15.06 13.39 0.78
N VAL A 174 -15.13 12.87 -0.44
CA VAL A 174 -14.24 13.20 -1.55
C VAL A 174 -15.05 13.90 -2.63
N ARG A 175 -14.55 15.05 -3.09
CA ARG A 175 -15.13 15.79 -4.22
C ARG A 175 -14.63 15.23 -5.54
N VAL A 176 -15.12 14.05 -5.94
CA VAL A 176 -14.82 13.47 -7.26
C VAL A 176 -16.13 13.13 -7.96
N GLY A 177 -16.36 13.78 -9.10
CA GLY A 177 -17.57 13.66 -9.91
C GLY A 177 -18.60 14.76 -9.64
N THR A 178 -19.20 15.28 -10.72
CA THR A 178 -20.39 16.14 -10.66
C THR A 178 -21.62 15.28 -10.97
N PRO A 179 -22.69 15.27 -10.16
CA PRO A 179 -22.97 16.05 -8.95
C PRO A 179 -23.06 15.17 -7.68
N GLN A 180 -22.07 14.31 -7.40
CA GLN A 180 -22.11 13.47 -6.18
C GLN A 180 -20.76 13.44 -5.46
N GLU A 181 -20.77 13.90 -4.21
CA GLU A 181 -19.70 13.68 -3.24
C GLU A 181 -19.64 12.19 -2.89
N TRP A 182 -18.48 11.55 -3.03
CA TRP A 182 -18.29 10.17 -2.56
C TRP A 182 -18.05 10.20 -1.06
N GLU A 183 -18.97 9.62 -0.28
CA GLU A 183 -18.87 9.56 1.17
C GLU A 183 -18.30 8.22 1.62
N PHE A 184 -17.28 8.27 2.47
CA PHE A 184 -16.71 7.13 3.16
C PHE A 184 -17.13 7.17 4.63
N LYS A 185 -18.00 6.25 5.04
CA LYS A 185 -18.35 6.03 6.45
C LYS A 185 -17.31 5.21 7.19
N LYS A 186 -16.59 4.34 6.45
CA LYS A 186 -15.51 3.52 6.99
C LYS A 186 -14.51 3.16 5.90
N CYS A 187 -13.42 3.92 5.85
CA CYS A 187 -12.29 3.70 4.94
C CYS A 187 -11.09 3.13 5.69
N LEU A 188 -10.66 1.90 5.39
CA LEU A 188 -9.53 1.27 6.08
C LEU A 188 -8.21 1.99 5.77
N ILE A 189 -7.46 2.42 6.80
CA ILE A 189 -6.10 2.93 6.60
C ILE A 189 -5.14 1.74 6.59
N ARG A 190 -4.38 1.59 5.50
CA ARG A 190 -3.41 0.52 5.30
C ARG A 190 -2.04 1.09 5.00
N PHE A 191 -1.02 0.61 5.71
CA PHE A 191 0.38 0.91 5.40
C PHE A 191 0.92 -0.18 4.49
N SER A 192 1.48 0.22 3.35
CA SER A 192 2.05 -0.68 2.33
C SER A 192 3.52 -0.34 2.09
N PRO A 193 4.45 -1.01 2.78
CA PRO A 193 5.88 -0.87 2.48
C PRO A 193 6.20 -1.55 1.14
N ARG A 194 6.82 -0.80 0.22
CA ARG A 194 7.30 -1.30 -1.07
C ARG A 194 8.80 -1.48 -1.02
N PHE A 195 9.25 -2.68 -1.35
CA PHE A 195 10.66 -3.03 -1.34
C PHE A 195 11.15 -3.20 -2.77
N ILE A 196 12.22 -2.49 -3.10
CA ILE A 196 13.03 -2.73 -4.28
C ILE A 196 14.36 -3.22 -3.74
N VAL A 197 14.82 -4.39 -4.18
CA VAL A 197 16.13 -4.89 -3.75
C VAL A 197 17.14 -4.55 -4.83
N SER A 198 18.18 -3.81 -4.44
CA SER A 198 19.38 -3.62 -5.24
C SER A 198 20.40 -4.67 -4.84
N ASN A 199 20.89 -5.44 -5.80
CA ASN A 199 22.15 -6.16 -5.63
C ASN A 199 23.30 -5.16 -5.75
N GLY A 200 23.57 -4.43 -4.67
CA GLY A 200 24.74 -3.55 -4.59
C GLY A 200 26.09 -4.26 -4.78
N ASN A 201 26.10 -5.59 -4.84
CA ASN A 201 27.30 -6.42 -5.05
C ASN A 201 27.42 -7.09 -6.43
N THR A 202 26.49 -6.85 -7.36
CA THR A 202 26.68 -7.28 -8.76
C THR A 202 26.61 -6.05 -9.64
N GLY A 203 27.70 -5.74 -10.36
CA GLY A 203 27.78 -4.64 -11.34
C GLY A 203 26.89 -4.84 -12.58
N ASN A 204 25.68 -5.36 -12.42
CA ASN A 204 24.74 -5.65 -13.49
C ASN A 204 23.97 -4.38 -13.85
N ALA A 205 24.34 -3.77 -14.98
CA ALA A 205 23.80 -2.51 -15.48
C ALA A 205 22.28 -2.51 -15.70
N THR A 206 21.65 -3.68 -15.94
CA THR A 206 20.20 -3.79 -16.18
C THR A 206 19.38 -3.48 -14.92
N TYR A 207 19.88 -3.81 -13.73
CA TYR A 207 19.18 -3.56 -12.45
C TYR A 207 19.19 -2.08 -12.04
N ASN A 208 20.26 -1.35 -12.36
CA ASN A 208 20.34 0.09 -12.10
C ASN A 208 19.27 0.87 -12.87
N GLY A 209 18.85 0.39 -14.05
CA GLY A 209 17.75 0.98 -14.82
C GLY A 209 16.42 0.99 -14.08
N LEU A 210 16.02 -0.14 -13.47
CA LEU A 210 14.75 -0.26 -12.73
C LEU A 210 14.69 0.66 -11.50
N VAL A 211 15.78 0.73 -10.74
CA VAL A 211 15.89 1.60 -9.55
C VAL A 211 15.73 3.09 -9.92
N THR A 212 16.25 3.47 -11.09
CA THR A 212 16.21 4.85 -11.58
C THR A 212 14.81 5.27 -12.04
N HIS A 213 13.99 4.33 -12.53
CA HIS A 213 12.63 4.62 -13.03
C HIS A 213 11.57 4.62 -11.93
N VAL A 214 11.73 3.84 -10.85
CA VAL A 214 10.70 3.77 -9.78
C VAL A 214 10.80 4.93 -8.79
N GLY A 215 11.99 5.51 -8.60
CA GLY A 215 12.21 6.64 -7.69
C GLY A 215 11.92 6.28 -6.22
N PRO A 216 12.86 5.63 -5.51
CA PRO A 216 12.62 5.26 -4.11
C PRO A 216 12.52 6.51 -3.22
N HIS A 217 11.58 6.49 -2.27
CA HIS A 217 11.45 7.51 -1.23
C HIS A 217 12.64 7.45 -0.25
N PHE A 218 13.04 6.22 0.09
CA PHE A 218 14.14 5.96 1.02
C PHE A 218 15.12 4.93 0.46
N ARG A 219 16.39 5.05 0.84
CA ARG A 219 17.41 4.03 0.58
C ARG A 219 17.82 3.41 1.92
N ILE A 220 17.92 2.09 1.97
CA ILE A 220 18.15 1.34 3.19
C ILE A 220 19.32 0.40 2.94
N ASN A 221 20.39 0.58 3.72
CA ASN A 221 21.56 -0.29 3.67
C ASN A 221 21.52 -1.24 4.87
N VAL A 222 21.51 -2.53 4.60
CA VAL A 222 21.53 -3.60 5.62
C VAL A 222 22.95 -4.15 5.69
N ASN A 223 23.67 -3.81 6.75
CA ASN A 223 25.08 -4.15 6.92
C ASN A 223 25.28 -5.18 8.04
N ASN A 224 26.32 -5.98 7.92
CA ASN A 224 26.79 -6.82 9.02
C ASN A 224 27.64 -5.99 9.99
N ALA A 225 27.18 -5.85 11.23
CA ALA A 225 27.97 -5.22 12.29
C ALA A 225 27.60 -5.76 13.67
N ALA A 226 28.62 -5.86 14.53
CA ALA A 226 28.48 -6.15 15.95
C ALA A 226 29.19 -5.04 16.75
N PRO A 227 28.49 -4.26 17.59
CA PRO A 227 27.08 -4.39 17.95
C PRO A 227 26.12 -3.92 16.85
N ALA A 228 24.88 -4.41 16.92
CA ALA A 228 23.79 -3.95 16.07
C ALA A 228 23.52 -2.44 16.29
N ASN A 229 23.22 -1.73 15.22
CA ASN A 229 22.96 -0.30 15.28
C ASN A 229 21.99 0.10 14.16
N THR A 230 21.14 1.10 14.41
CA THR A 230 20.23 1.62 13.40
C THR A 230 20.22 3.14 13.44
N ARG A 231 20.63 3.76 12.34
CA ARG A 231 20.83 5.20 12.26
C ARG A 231 20.50 5.75 10.88
N TRP A 232 20.05 6.99 10.85
CA TRP A 232 20.01 7.78 9.63
C TRP A 232 21.42 8.28 9.27
N THR A 233 21.72 8.41 7.98
CA THR A 233 22.96 9.06 7.56
C THR A 233 22.99 10.54 7.95
N ALA A 234 24.19 11.05 8.28
CA ALA A 234 24.37 12.36 8.91
C ALA A 234 24.10 13.57 7.98
N ALA A 235 24.26 13.44 6.66
CA ALA A 235 24.02 14.56 5.75
C ALA A 235 22.52 14.74 5.46
N ALA A 236 21.98 15.93 5.68
CA ALA A 236 20.63 16.30 5.21
C ALA A 236 20.69 16.65 3.71
N PRO A 237 19.63 16.40 2.91
CA PRO A 237 18.38 15.72 3.23
C PRO A 237 18.47 14.21 2.91
N ASN A 238 19.43 13.48 3.46
CA ASN A 238 19.55 12.07 3.09
C ASN A 238 18.51 11.21 3.82
N ARG A 239 17.55 10.75 3.03
CA ARG A 239 16.57 9.69 3.33
C ARG A 239 17.23 8.29 3.28
N ASN A 240 18.49 8.21 3.71
CA ASN A 240 19.26 6.97 3.74
C ASN A 240 19.29 6.43 5.18
N LEU A 241 18.72 5.25 5.37
CA LEU A 241 18.73 4.50 6.62
C LEU A 241 19.83 3.44 6.58
N ILE A 242 20.56 3.30 7.66
CA ILE A 242 21.49 2.20 7.88
C ILE A 242 20.90 1.30 8.95
N LEU A 243 20.70 0.03 8.61
CA LEU A 243 20.31 -1.05 9.50
C LEU A 243 21.52 -1.98 9.66
N GLU A 244 22.00 -2.18 10.88
CA GLU A 244 23.13 -3.05 11.15
C GLU A 244 22.74 -4.10 12.18
N ALA A 245 23.08 -5.35 11.89
CA ALA A 245 22.92 -6.48 12.80
C ALA A 245 24.07 -7.47 12.61
N ASP A 246 24.34 -8.25 13.64
CA ASP A 246 25.36 -9.31 13.57
C ASP A 246 24.78 -10.50 12.80
N ALA A 247 25.25 -10.73 11.57
CA ALA A 247 24.79 -11.81 10.70
C ALA A 247 25.10 -13.20 11.27
N SER A 248 26.06 -13.33 12.19
CA SER A 248 26.37 -14.60 12.86
C SER A 248 25.39 -14.92 13.99
N SER A 249 24.63 -13.93 14.45
CA SER A 249 23.63 -14.11 15.50
C SER A 249 22.38 -14.81 14.96
N PRO A 250 21.87 -15.87 15.64
CA PRO A 250 20.59 -16.47 15.26
C PRO A 250 19.41 -15.49 15.42
N ASN A 251 19.60 -14.38 16.14
CA ASN A 251 18.58 -13.36 16.38
C ASN A 251 18.65 -12.16 15.43
N ALA A 252 19.56 -12.14 14.45
CA ALA A 252 19.78 -10.99 13.57
C ALA A 252 18.50 -10.45 12.93
N GLN A 253 17.62 -11.35 12.47
CA GLN A 253 16.36 -10.99 11.83
C GLN A 253 15.38 -10.27 12.77
N ASN A 254 15.31 -10.70 14.03
CA ASN A 254 14.43 -10.09 15.03
C ASN A 254 14.92 -8.69 15.41
N VAL A 255 16.24 -8.50 15.48
CA VAL A 255 16.86 -7.19 15.72
C VAL A 255 16.53 -6.22 14.59
N LEU A 256 16.71 -6.65 13.33
CA LEU A 256 16.37 -5.84 12.16
C LEU A 256 14.88 -5.48 12.12
N GLN A 257 13.98 -6.42 12.42
CA GLN A 257 12.54 -6.17 12.47
C GLN A 257 12.14 -5.17 13.55
N GLY A 258 12.66 -5.35 14.77
CA GLY A 258 12.38 -4.44 15.88
C GLY A 258 12.83 -3.02 15.59
N ALA A 259 14.05 -2.87 15.07
CA ALA A 259 14.59 -1.56 14.70
C ALA A 259 13.84 -0.91 13.54
N PHE A 260 13.35 -1.70 12.58
CA PHE A 260 12.68 -1.18 11.39
C PHE A 260 11.31 -0.56 11.68
N SER A 261 10.56 -1.05 12.68
CA SER A 261 9.21 -0.55 12.97
C SER A 261 9.20 0.94 13.33
N ASP A 262 10.05 1.35 14.29
CA ASP A 262 10.14 2.76 14.68
C ASP A 262 10.65 3.64 13.54
N ARG A 263 11.60 3.13 12.74
CA ARG A 263 12.11 3.86 11.57
C ARG A 263 11.09 3.99 10.46
N PHE A 264 10.20 3.02 10.29
CA PHE A 264 9.09 3.13 9.35
C PHE A 264 8.10 4.23 9.78
N ALA A 265 7.83 4.37 11.08
CA ALA A 265 7.03 5.49 11.58
C ALA A 265 7.73 6.84 11.34
N GLU A 266 9.05 6.90 11.50
CA GLU A 266 9.86 8.09 11.16
C GLU A 266 9.85 8.42 9.66
N MET A 267 9.83 7.41 8.79
CA MET A 267 9.67 7.61 7.33
C MET A 267 8.32 8.24 6.98
N LEU A 268 7.31 8.03 7.81
CA LEU A 268 6.02 8.68 7.67
C LEU A 268 6.02 10.09 8.26
N GLY A 269 6.93 10.42 9.18
CA GLY A 269 6.99 11.73 9.86
C GLY A 269 6.67 11.67 11.36
N PHE A 270 6.53 10.48 11.94
CA PHE A 270 6.26 10.29 13.37
C PHE A 270 7.55 10.04 14.16
N ALA A 271 7.52 10.22 15.48
CA ALA A 271 8.71 10.01 16.32
C ALA A 271 9.08 8.53 16.49
N ASN A 272 8.09 7.63 16.50
CA ASN A 272 8.24 6.17 16.67
C ASN A 272 6.89 5.48 16.35
N ALA A 273 6.85 4.15 16.44
CA ALA A 273 5.63 3.40 16.13
C ALA A 273 4.44 3.75 17.05
N ALA A 274 4.69 4.08 18.32
CA ALA A 274 3.66 4.46 19.29
C ALA A 274 3.04 5.85 19.00
N ALA A 275 3.77 6.73 18.30
CA ALA A 275 3.27 8.04 17.89
C ALA A 275 2.27 7.98 16.72
N VAL A 276 2.07 6.81 16.11
CA VAL A 276 1.04 6.57 15.10
C VAL A 276 -0.31 6.39 15.79
N THR A 277 -1.13 7.44 15.79
CA THR A 277 -2.43 7.50 16.45
C THR A 277 -3.49 8.04 15.49
N ALA A 278 -4.76 7.88 15.82
CA ALA A 278 -5.84 8.43 15.00
C ALA A 278 -5.69 9.96 14.81
N ALA A 279 -5.33 10.69 15.88
CA ALA A 279 -5.10 12.13 15.81
C ALA A 279 -3.93 12.49 14.89
N SER A 280 -2.82 11.75 14.95
CA SER A 280 -1.64 12.02 14.12
C SER A 280 -1.82 11.62 12.65
N LEU A 281 -2.77 10.72 12.34
CA LEU A 281 -3.14 10.33 10.98
C LEU A 281 -4.20 11.23 10.33
N LYS A 282 -4.94 12.03 11.12
CA LYS A 282 -5.96 12.95 10.59
C LYS A 282 -5.43 13.90 9.50
N PRO A 283 -4.25 14.53 9.63
CA PRO A 283 -3.68 15.36 8.57
C PRO A 283 -3.40 14.59 7.26
N TYR A 284 -3.17 13.27 7.33
CA TYR A 284 -2.95 12.43 6.14
C TYR A 284 -4.28 12.19 5.43
N ALA A 285 -5.32 11.83 6.18
CA ALA A 285 -6.66 11.65 5.64
C ALA A 285 -7.18 12.95 5.01
N GLN A 286 -6.96 14.10 5.63
CA GLN A 286 -7.39 15.42 5.12
C GLN A 286 -6.78 15.81 3.77
N LYS A 287 -5.66 15.20 3.36
CA LYS A 287 -5.02 15.47 2.07
C LYS A 287 -5.75 14.81 0.90
N VAL A 288 -6.49 13.74 1.17
CA VAL A 288 -7.19 12.92 0.15
C VAL A 288 -8.68 12.77 0.41
N ILE A 289 -9.17 13.15 1.59
CA ILE A 289 -10.58 13.27 1.95
C ILE A 289 -10.80 14.75 2.24
N THR A 290 -11.48 15.45 1.34
CA THR A 290 -11.50 16.91 1.29
C THR A 290 -12.54 17.55 2.20
N THR A 291 -13.49 16.77 2.73
CA THR A 291 -14.62 17.31 3.51
C THR A 291 -14.95 16.43 4.70
N ALA A 292 -15.11 17.06 5.88
CA ALA A 292 -15.39 16.38 7.16
C ALA A 292 -14.43 15.21 7.48
N ALA A 293 -13.20 15.29 6.99
CA ALA A 293 -12.22 14.22 7.15
C ALA A 293 -11.81 14.03 8.61
N ASP A 294 -11.93 12.80 9.07
CA ASP A 294 -11.55 12.40 10.41
C ASP A 294 -11.00 10.97 10.42
N VAL A 295 -10.27 10.61 11.48
CA VAL A 295 -9.69 9.27 11.65
C VAL A 295 -10.07 8.75 13.02
N LYS A 296 -10.45 7.47 13.07
CA LYS A 296 -10.93 6.79 14.26
C LYS A 296 -10.20 5.45 14.44
N THR A 297 -10.12 4.99 15.68
CA THR A 297 -9.68 3.63 16.01
C THR A 297 -10.86 2.67 15.94
N PHE A 298 -10.60 1.39 15.63
CA PHE A 298 -11.61 0.35 15.74
C PHE A 298 -12.08 0.13 17.17
#